data_AF-A0A843TCI9-F1
#
_entry.id   AF-A0A843TCI9-F1
#
_cell.length_a   1.000
_cell.length_b   1.000
_cell.length_c   1.000
_cell.angle_alpha   90.00
_cell.angle_beta   90.00
_cell.angle_gamma   90.00
#
_symmetry.space_group_name_H-M   'P 1'
#
loop_
_entity.id
_entity.type
_entity.pdbx_description
1 polymer ?
#
loop_
_entity_poly.entity_id
_entity_poly.type
_entity_poly.pdbx_seq_one_letter_code
_entity_poly.pdbx_strand_id
1 'polypeptide(L)'
;MTWHVLMAGVLVLASPTGDPDPRLPSWLFDRVLPFSRSIEKTAACVESPVRATADPYALPMMATVQHGGAYGSARLTFGDSPFGVTVNAAGNHLYDLRVETSGLPKPPGVEHIVWVATPDLDQVTKLGVLDDEGRALGQVTYNKMLVFVTAERSTDLDRWSGPILLRGISASGLMHTMAGHGPFLGMPC
;
A
#
# COMPACT_ATOMS: atom_id res chain seq x y z
N MET A 1 -2.78 -1.61 -61.52
CA MET A 1 -4.20 -1.95 -61.72
C MET A 1 -4.43 -3.32 -61.09
N THR A 2 -4.58 -3.35 -59.77
CA THR A 2 -5.83 -3.49 -58.99
C THR A 2 -6.09 -4.96 -58.64
N TRP A 3 -5.57 -5.39 -57.49
CA TRP A 3 -5.97 -6.62 -56.81
C TRP A 3 -7.11 -6.28 -55.84
N HIS A 4 -8.25 -6.97 -55.94
CA HIS A 4 -9.26 -7.00 -54.87
C HIS A 4 -9.05 -8.30 -54.09
N VAL A 5 -8.60 -8.19 -52.85
CA VAL A 5 -8.54 -9.31 -51.90
C VAL A 5 -9.64 -9.09 -50.86
N LEU A 6 -10.65 -9.96 -50.90
CA LEU A 6 -11.63 -10.16 -49.83
C LEU A 6 -10.92 -10.89 -48.68
N MET A 7 -10.70 -10.22 -47.55
CA MET A 7 -10.32 -10.88 -46.30
C MET A 7 -11.56 -11.05 -45.43
N ALA A 8 -12.10 -12.26 -45.42
CA ALA A 8 -13.07 -12.69 -44.42
C ALA A 8 -12.32 -12.94 -43.10
N GLY A 9 -12.70 -12.20 -42.05
CA GLY A 9 -12.17 -12.40 -40.71
C GLY A 9 -12.67 -13.70 -40.11
N VAL A 10 -11.75 -14.59 -39.72
CA VAL A 10 -12.07 -15.77 -38.91
C VAL A 10 -11.76 -15.43 -37.46
N LEU A 11 -12.80 -15.41 -36.63
CA LEU A 11 -12.70 -15.31 -35.18
C LEU A 11 -12.45 -16.72 -34.63
N VAL A 12 -11.28 -16.98 -34.05
CA VAL A 12 -10.97 -18.25 -33.38
C VAL A 12 -11.22 -18.09 -31.89
N LEU A 13 -12.24 -18.78 -31.37
CA LEU A 13 -12.47 -18.96 -29.94
C LEU A 13 -11.48 -20.01 -29.42
N ALA A 14 -10.62 -19.63 -28.47
CA ALA A 14 -9.69 -20.55 -27.83
C ALA A 14 -10.43 -21.43 -26.81
N SER A 15 -10.30 -22.76 -26.95
CA SER A 15 -10.72 -23.74 -25.93
C SER A 15 -9.72 -23.75 -24.77
N PRO A 16 -10.17 -23.95 -23.51
CA PRO A 16 -9.33 -23.82 -22.31
C PRO A 16 -8.46 -25.05 -22.00
N THR A 17 -8.56 -26.13 -22.79
CA THR A 17 -7.72 -27.33 -22.63
C THR A 17 -6.61 -27.28 -23.66
N GLY A 18 -5.37 -27.01 -23.22
CA GLY A 18 -4.18 -26.79 -24.06
C GLY A 18 -3.64 -28.02 -24.79
N ASP A 19 -4.52 -28.81 -25.41
CA ASP A 19 -4.13 -29.92 -26.29
C ASP A 19 -4.30 -29.47 -27.76
N PRO A 20 -3.25 -29.50 -28.59
CA PRO A 20 -3.33 -28.99 -29.96
C PRO A 20 -4.23 -29.86 -30.83
N ASP A 21 -5.21 -29.23 -31.50
CA ASP A 21 -6.10 -29.89 -32.46
C ASP A 21 -5.27 -30.47 -33.64
N PRO A 22 -5.35 -31.80 -33.89
CA PRO A 22 -4.55 -32.48 -34.92
C PRO A 22 -4.92 -32.11 -36.36
N ARG A 23 -5.91 -31.23 -36.58
CA ARG A 23 -6.34 -30.80 -37.91
C ARG A 23 -5.69 -29.52 -38.41
N LEU A 24 -4.85 -28.86 -37.61
CA LEU A 24 -4.19 -27.62 -38.01
C LEU A 24 -2.82 -27.87 -38.66
N PRO A 25 -2.50 -27.18 -39.76
CA PRO A 25 -1.23 -27.36 -40.45
C PRO A 25 -0.07 -26.76 -39.63
N SER A 26 1.05 -27.48 -39.57
CA SER A 26 2.18 -27.24 -38.67
C SER A 26 2.86 -25.87 -38.81
N TRP A 27 2.73 -25.20 -39.95
CA TRP A 27 3.33 -23.89 -40.21
C TRP A 27 2.60 -22.73 -39.51
N LEU A 28 1.41 -22.97 -38.92
CA LEU A 28 0.66 -21.92 -38.21
C LEU A 28 1.28 -21.54 -36.84
N PHE A 29 2.20 -22.35 -36.32
CA PHE A 29 2.83 -22.14 -35.00
C PHE A 29 4.20 -21.42 -35.09
N ASP A 30 4.72 -21.15 -36.28
CA ASP A 30 6.08 -20.61 -36.51
C ASP A 30 6.22 -19.08 -36.33
N ARG A 31 5.22 -18.41 -35.75
CA ARG A 31 5.25 -16.97 -35.46
C ARG A 31 4.85 -16.62 -34.02
N VAL A 32 5.27 -17.43 -33.07
CA VAL A 32 5.29 -17.01 -31.67
C VAL A 32 6.59 -16.26 -31.41
N LEU A 33 6.48 -14.94 -31.26
CA LEU A 33 7.57 -14.07 -30.82
C LEU A 33 8.21 -14.64 -29.54
N PRO A 34 9.55 -14.78 -29.45
CA PRO A 34 10.19 -15.05 -28.18
C PRO A 34 10.29 -13.73 -27.42
N PHE A 35 9.18 -13.27 -26.83
CA PHE A 35 9.17 -12.06 -26.01
C PHE A 35 9.29 -12.42 -24.52
N SER A 36 10.50 -12.18 -24.03
CA SER A 36 10.94 -12.00 -22.63
C SER A 36 10.57 -13.08 -21.61
N ARG A 37 11.54 -13.94 -21.37
CA ARG A 37 11.82 -14.54 -20.07
C ARG A 37 12.19 -13.41 -19.07
N SER A 38 11.67 -13.52 -17.85
CA SER A 38 12.04 -12.76 -16.63
C SER A 38 11.57 -11.31 -16.48
N ILE A 39 10.43 -11.11 -15.78
CA ILE A 39 10.39 -10.37 -14.50
C ILE A 39 9.34 -11.05 -13.60
N GLU A 40 9.59 -12.29 -13.17
CA GLU A 40 9.07 -12.72 -11.86
C GLU A 40 10.02 -12.13 -10.83
N LYS A 41 9.89 -10.83 -10.56
CA LYS A 41 10.32 -10.34 -9.27
C LYS A 41 9.21 -10.77 -8.33
N THR A 42 9.29 -12.01 -7.85
CA THR A 42 8.56 -12.44 -6.68
C THR A 42 8.95 -11.44 -5.61
N ALA A 43 8.09 -10.46 -5.34
CA ALA A 43 8.18 -9.68 -4.12
C ALA A 43 7.96 -10.72 -3.04
N ALA A 44 9.06 -11.30 -2.54
CA ALA A 44 9.01 -12.19 -1.41
C ALA A 44 8.29 -11.38 -0.33
N CYS A 45 7.06 -11.79 0.00
CA CYS A 45 6.40 -11.26 1.18
C CYS A 45 7.37 -11.56 2.30
N VAL A 46 8.05 -10.54 2.82
CA VAL A 46 8.62 -10.68 4.15
C VAL A 46 7.37 -10.78 5.01
N GLU A 47 7.01 -12.01 5.37
CA GLU A 47 6.01 -12.28 6.39
C GLU A 47 6.60 -11.68 7.66
N SER A 48 6.31 -10.40 7.86
CA SER A 48 6.81 -9.67 9.01
C SER A 48 6.34 -10.46 10.23
N PRO A 49 7.20 -10.79 11.20
CA PRO A 49 6.79 -11.46 12.42
C PRO A 49 6.06 -10.44 13.30
N VAL A 50 5.01 -9.81 12.79
CA VAL A 50 3.97 -9.21 13.61
C VAL A 50 3.22 -10.40 14.18
N ARG A 51 3.82 -10.98 15.22
CA ARG A 51 3.08 -11.81 16.17
C ARG A 51 1.89 -10.96 16.57
N ALA A 52 0.68 -11.40 16.22
CA ALA A 52 -0.55 -10.72 16.57
C ALA A 52 -0.73 -10.74 18.09
N THR A 53 0.01 -9.88 18.79
CA THR A 53 -0.43 -9.31 20.04
C THR A 53 -1.56 -8.36 19.66
N ALA A 54 -2.78 -8.64 20.12
CA ALA A 54 -3.94 -7.78 19.88
C ALA A 54 -3.85 -6.47 20.69
N ASP A 55 -2.72 -5.77 20.58
CA ASP A 55 -2.55 -4.43 21.11
C ASP A 55 -3.35 -3.49 20.19
N PRO A 56 -4.49 -2.94 20.65
CA PRO A 56 -5.33 -2.08 19.82
C PRO A 56 -4.65 -0.75 19.48
N TYR A 57 -3.54 -0.42 20.14
CA TYR A 57 -2.74 0.78 19.93
C TYR A 57 -1.53 0.54 19.02
N ALA A 58 -1.31 -0.68 18.55
CA ALA A 58 -0.30 -1.00 17.55
C ALA A 58 -0.94 -1.18 16.17
N LEU A 59 -0.43 -0.44 15.19
CA LEU A 59 -0.86 -0.47 13.80
C LEU A 59 0.27 -1.06 12.96
N PRO A 60 0.17 -2.32 12.52
CA PRO A 60 1.13 -2.86 11.56
C PRO A 60 1.03 -2.09 10.24
N MET A 61 2.18 -1.69 9.68
CA MET A 61 2.27 -0.99 8.41
C MET A 61 2.87 -1.89 7.35
N MET A 62 2.14 -2.08 6.26
CA MET A 62 2.50 -2.97 5.17
C MET A 62 2.85 -2.18 3.91
N ALA A 63 3.81 -2.70 3.15
CA ALA A 63 4.13 -2.18 1.83
C ALA A 63 2.94 -2.21 0.87
N THR A 64 2.90 -1.21 -0.01
CA THR A 64 2.08 -1.26 -1.22
C THR A 64 2.77 -2.12 -2.28
N VAL A 65 2.00 -2.64 -3.23
CA VAL A 65 2.51 -3.49 -4.33
C VAL A 65 3.66 -2.86 -5.11
N GLN A 66 3.73 -1.54 -5.15
CA GLN A 66 4.76 -0.81 -5.90
C GLN A 66 6.14 -0.85 -5.21
N HIS A 67 6.20 -1.17 -3.91
CA HIS A 67 7.42 -1.12 -3.11
C HIS A 67 7.50 -2.29 -2.11
N GLY A 68 7.54 -3.51 -2.63
CA GLY A 68 7.66 -4.73 -1.84
C GLY A 68 8.95 -4.78 -1.00
N GLY A 69 8.83 -5.29 0.24
CA GLY A 69 9.94 -5.50 1.17
C GLY A 69 10.07 -4.48 2.29
N ALA A 70 9.41 -3.32 2.18
CA ALA A 70 9.32 -2.36 3.28
C ALA A 70 8.24 -2.79 4.30
N TYR A 71 8.47 -2.46 5.56
CA TYR A 71 7.50 -2.70 6.63
C TYR A 71 7.63 -1.62 7.70
N GLY A 72 6.64 -1.53 8.57
CA GLY A 72 6.72 -0.64 9.71
C GLY A 72 5.66 -0.93 10.75
N SER A 73 5.66 -0.09 11.77
CA SER A 73 4.62 -0.05 12.79
C SER A 73 4.37 1.39 13.21
N ALA A 74 3.10 1.71 13.46
CA ALA A 74 2.72 2.90 14.19
C ALA A 74 2.20 2.49 15.57
N ARG A 75 2.60 3.18 16.62
CA ARG A 75 2.15 2.93 17.99
C ARG A 75 1.57 4.19 18.59
N LEU A 76 0.36 4.07 19.12
CA LEU A 76 -0.33 5.11 19.86
C LEU A 76 0.01 5.02 21.34
N THR A 77 0.29 6.16 21.96
CA THR A 77 0.24 6.36 23.40
C THR A 77 -0.66 7.55 23.68
N PHE A 78 -1.33 7.59 24.84
CA PHE A 78 -1.99 8.83 25.24
C PHE A 78 -0.93 9.90 25.50
N GLY A 79 -1.23 11.15 25.15
CA GLY A 79 -0.39 12.29 25.56
C GLY A 79 -0.26 12.37 27.08
N ASP A 80 0.71 13.12 27.58
CA ASP A 80 0.98 13.22 29.02
C ASP A 80 -0.26 13.63 29.84
N SER A 81 -0.66 12.77 30.79
CA SER A 81 -1.76 13.04 31.71
C SER A 81 -1.65 12.20 32.99
N PRO A 82 -2.00 12.76 34.16
CA PRO A 82 -2.02 12.02 35.42
C PRO A 82 -3.11 10.94 35.47
N PHE A 83 -4.05 10.94 34.52
CA PHE A 83 -5.17 10.00 34.47
C PHE A 83 -4.97 8.90 33.42
N GLY A 84 -3.82 8.86 32.74
CA GLY A 84 -3.52 7.88 31.69
C GLY A 84 -4.30 8.07 30.39
N VAL A 85 -5.13 9.12 30.31
CA VAL A 85 -5.87 9.55 29.11
C VAL A 85 -5.80 11.06 28.98
N THR A 86 -5.68 11.54 27.75
CA THR A 86 -5.61 12.97 27.43
C THR A 86 -6.66 13.30 26.40
N VAL A 87 -7.35 14.41 26.60
CA VAL A 87 -8.35 14.93 25.67
C VAL A 87 -8.07 16.38 25.35
N ASN A 88 -8.36 16.79 24.13
CA ASN A 88 -8.34 18.20 23.76
C ASN A 88 -9.62 18.92 24.24
N ALA A 89 -9.68 20.24 24.06
CA ALA A 89 -10.85 21.05 24.44
C ALA A 89 -12.17 20.64 23.75
N ALA A 90 -12.09 19.93 22.61
CA ALA A 90 -13.26 19.41 21.89
C ALA A 90 -13.72 18.03 22.41
N GLY A 91 -13.02 17.44 23.38
CA GLY A 91 -13.33 16.12 23.93
C GLY A 91 -12.79 14.95 23.10
N ASN A 92 -11.93 15.20 22.10
CA ASN A 92 -11.26 14.14 21.35
C ASN A 92 -10.03 13.65 22.11
N HIS A 93 -9.77 12.35 22.10
CA HIS A 93 -8.54 11.80 22.64
C HIS A 93 -7.32 12.42 21.95
N LEU A 94 -6.30 12.76 22.72
CA LEU A 94 -5.01 13.22 22.22
C LEU A 94 -4.00 12.08 22.36
N TYR A 95 -3.52 11.60 21.23
CA TYR A 95 -2.52 10.54 21.15
C TYR A 95 -1.19 11.09 20.66
N ASP A 96 -0.10 10.61 21.23
CA ASP A 96 1.21 10.63 20.61
C ASP A 96 1.33 9.40 19.71
N LEU A 97 1.60 9.62 18.43
CA LEU A 97 1.77 8.57 17.43
C LEU A 97 3.25 8.48 17.06
N ARG A 98 3.87 7.35 17.41
CA ARG A 98 5.23 7.00 17.00
C ARG A 98 5.17 6.08 15.79
N VAL A 99 5.86 6.43 14.72
CA VAL A 99 6.02 5.58 13.53
C VAL A 99 7.47 5.12 13.43
N GLU A 100 7.66 3.85 13.12
CA GLU A 100 8.97 3.26 12.83
C GLU A 100 8.86 2.41 11.56
N THR A 101 9.82 2.55 10.66
CA THR A 101 9.82 1.91 9.35
C THR A 101 11.17 1.30 9.02
N SER A 102 11.16 0.30 8.15
CA SER A 102 12.35 -0.42 7.69
C SER A 102 12.21 -0.76 6.22
N GLY A 103 13.34 -0.77 5.51
CA GLY A 103 13.41 -1.21 4.11
C GLY A 103 12.83 -0.22 3.09
N LEU A 104 12.60 1.04 3.47
CA LEU A 104 12.20 2.09 2.54
C LEU A 104 13.37 2.50 1.63
N PRO A 105 13.16 2.62 0.31
CA PRO A 105 14.19 3.11 -0.59
C PRO A 105 14.42 4.62 -0.37
N LYS A 106 15.66 5.07 -0.21
CA LYS A 106 16.01 6.49 -0.06
C LYS A 106 16.76 7.01 -1.30
N PRO A 107 16.08 7.20 -2.45
CA PRO A 107 16.72 7.81 -3.61
C PRO A 107 17.06 9.29 -3.33
N PRO A 108 18.08 9.86 -3.98
CA PRO A 108 18.46 11.27 -3.77
C PRO A 108 17.31 12.24 -4.04
N GLY A 109 17.13 13.21 -3.16
CA GLY A 109 16.10 14.26 -3.30
C GLY A 109 14.67 13.77 -3.02
N VAL A 110 14.51 12.64 -2.33
CA VAL A 110 13.22 12.13 -1.87
C VAL A 110 13.19 12.08 -0.35
N GLU A 111 12.14 12.67 0.21
CA GLU A 111 11.83 12.68 1.63
C GLU A 111 10.65 11.76 1.91
N HIS A 112 10.72 11.01 3.00
CA HIS A 112 9.62 10.16 3.42
C HIS A 112 8.75 10.89 4.43
N ILE A 113 7.48 11.07 4.11
CA ILE A 113 6.56 11.83 4.96
C ILE A 113 5.49 10.90 5.51
N VAL A 114 5.28 10.97 6.81
CA VAL A 114 4.22 10.27 7.51
C VAL A 114 2.98 11.14 7.54
N TRP A 115 1.87 10.55 7.13
CA TRP A 115 0.56 11.16 7.11
C TRP A 115 -0.42 10.32 7.92
N VAL A 116 -1.39 11.01 8.51
CA VAL A 116 -2.49 10.41 9.26
C VAL A 116 -3.78 10.99 8.75
N ALA A 117 -4.73 10.13 8.39
CA ALA A 117 -6.01 10.55 7.84
C ALA A 117 -7.17 9.84 8.54
N THR A 118 -8.34 10.46 8.53
CA THR A 118 -9.60 9.75 8.78
C THR A 118 -9.86 8.71 7.67
N PRO A 119 -10.67 7.68 7.91
CA PRO A 119 -10.98 6.66 6.90
C PRO A 119 -11.61 7.23 5.62
N ASP A 120 -12.37 8.33 5.74
CA ASP A 120 -13.01 9.01 4.61
C ASP A 120 -12.06 10.00 3.88
N LEU A 121 -10.82 10.15 4.36
CA LEU A 121 -9.77 11.02 3.81
C LEU A 121 -10.12 12.52 3.75
N ASP A 122 -11.16 12.94 4.45
CA ASP A 122 -11.65 14.32 4.58
C ASP A 122 -10.78 15.15 5.52
N GLN A 123 -10.16 14.52 6.51
CA GLN A 123 -9.22 15.14 7.44
C GLN A 123 -7.87 14.43 7.34
N VAL A 124 -6.82 15.22 7.15
CA VAL A 124 -5.45 14.73 6.97
C VAL A 124 -4.49 15.62 7.72
N THR A 125 -3.57 14.98 8.44
CA THR A 125 -2.50 15.62 9.19
C THR A 125 -1.18 15.07 8.70
N LYS A 126 -0.27 15.98 8.35
CA LYS A 126 1.14 15.65 8.18
C LYS A 126 1.76 15.43 9.56
N LEU A 127 2.12 14.20 9.89
CA LEU A 127 2.71 13.88 11.19
C LEU A 127 4.16 14.40 11.28
N GLY A 128 4.92 14.21 10.21
CA GLY A 128 6.33 14.58 10.14
C GLY A 128 7.08 13.89 9.01
N VAL A 129 8.32 14.30 8.81
CA VAL A 129 9.28 13.61 7.93
C VAL A 129 9.94 12.49 8.76
N LEU A 130 10.18 11.34 8.15
CA LEU A 130 10.97 10.28 8.79
C LEU A 130 12.43 10.74 8.95
N ASP A 131 12.99 10.51 10.13
CA ASP A 131 14.42 10.70 10.39
C ASP A 131 15.29 9.65 9.67
N ASP A 132 16.61 9.76 9.85
CA ASP A 132 17.58 8.85 9.22
C ASP A 132 17.44 7.41 9.73
N GLU A 133 16.83 7.20 10.90
CA GLU A 133 16.49 5.90 11.44
C GLU A 133 15.09 5.41 11.04
N GLY A 134 14.40 6.13 10.17
CA GLY A 134 13.09 5.74 9.66
C GLY A 134 11.96 5.94 10.67
N ARG A 135 12.09 6.91 11.59
CA ARG A 135 11.10 7.21 12.63
C ARG A 135 10.47 8.59 12.49
N ALA A 136 9.23 8.71 12.97
CA ALA A 136 8.56 9.99 13.18
C ALA A 136 7.71 9.95 14.46
N LEU A 137 7.50 11.11 15.07
CA LEU A 137 6.64 11.30 16.22
C LEU A 137 5.79 12.55 16.04
N GLY A 138 4.50 12.46 16.34
CA GLY A 138 3.62 13.62 16.35
C GLY A 138 2.30 13.32 17.06
N GLN A 139 1.46 14.34 17.19
CA GLN A 139 0.18 14.23 17.87
C GLN A 139 -0.99 14.08 16.91
N VAL A 140 -1.95 13.23 17.26
CA VAL A 140 -3.17 12.98 16.49
C VAL A 140 -4.38 12.94 17.42
N THR A 141 -5.55 13.32 16.89
CA THR A 141 -6.80 13.32 17.66
C THR A 141 -7.89 12.44 17.06
N TYR A 142 -7.55 11.65 16.04
CA TYR A 142 -8.49 10.75 15.40
C TYR A 142 -8.67 9.48 16.22
N ASN A 143 -9.91 9.00 16.33
CA ASN A 143 -10.18 7.68 16.91
C ASN A 143 -9.97 6.59 15.86
N LYS A 144 -10.57 6.76 14.67
CA LYS A 144 -10.37 5.91 13.50
C LYS A 144 -9.43 6.61 12.54
N MET A 145 -8.35 5.94 12.17
CA MET A 145 -7.33 6.51 11.30
C MET A 145 -6.67 5.51 10.37
N LEU A 146 -6.19 6.05 9.25
CA LEU A 146 -5.23 5.47 8.33
C LEU A 146 -3.88 6.17 8.58
N VAL A 147 -2.81 5.39 8.65
CA VAL A 147 -1.43 5.91 8.73
C VAL A 147 -0.71 5.45 7.49
N PHE A 148 -0.03 6.35 6.79
CA PHE A 148 0.70 5.98 5.58
C PHE A 148 1.94 6.84 5.38
N VAL A 149 2.90 6.27 4.65
CA VAL A 149 4.18 6.93 4.33
C VAL A 149 4.25 7.17 2.83
N THR A 150 4.58 8.38 2.42
CA THR A 150 4.78 8.75 1.01
C THR A 150 6.23 9.13 0.72
N ALA A 151 6.65 8.94 -0.53
CA ALA A 151 7.91 9.47 -1.04
C ALA A 151 7.67 10.79 -1.77
N GLU A 152 8.13 11.90 -1.20
CA GLU A 152 7.89 13.25 -1.71
C GLU A 152 9.18 13.93 -2.16
N ARG A 153 9.07 14.87 -3.10
CA ARG A 153 10.21 15.73 -3.52
C ARG A 153 10.30 17.04 -2.76
N SER A 154 9.26 17.37 -1.99
CA SER A 154 9.16 18.57 -1.15
C SER A 154 8.54 18.19 0.17
N THR A 155 8.93 18.89 1.23
CA THR A 155 8.30 18.77 2.54
C THR A 155 7.24 19.83 2.77
N ASP A 156 7.20 20.91 1.99
CA ASP A 156 6.18 21.96 2.10
C ASP A 156 4.93 21.58 1.32
N LEU A 157 4.10 20.72 1.93
CA LEU A 157 2.93 20.11 1.32
C LEU A 157 1.77 20.09 2.31
N ASP A 158 0.60 20.58 1.87
CA ASP A 158 -0.67 20.44 2.60
C ASP A 158 -1.35 19.08 2.35
N ARG A 159 -1.00 18.42 1.24
CA ARG A 159 -1.48 17.10 0.85
C ARG A 159 -0.35 16.34 0.17
N TRP A 160 -0.31 15.02 0.36
CA TRP A 160 0.67 14.17 -0.32
C TRP A 160 0.43 14.18 -1.84
N SER A 161 1.52 14.02 -2.59
CA SER A 161 1.50 13.98 -4.05
C SER A 161 2.24 12.76 -4.61
N GLY A 162 3.19 12.25 -3.83
CA GLY A 162 4.01 11.10 -4.17
C GLY A 162 3.31 9.76 -3.94
N PRO A 163 3.97 8.66 -4.34
CA PRO A 163 3.45 7.33 -4.14
C PRO A 163 3.38 6.98 -2.65
N ILE A 164 2.32 6.26 -2.28
CA ILE A 164 2.19 5.66 -0.94
C ILE A 164 3.02 4.38 -0.89
N LEU A 165 3.99 4.33 0.02
CA LEU A 165 4.93 3.22 0.19
C LEU A 165 4.45 2.24 1.24
N LEU A 166 3.99 2.75 2.39
CA LEU A 166 3.48 1.97 3.50
C LEU A 166 2.09 2.43 3.89
N ARG A 167 1.26 1.51 4.37
CA ARG A 167 -0.06 1.82 4.93
C ARG A 167 -0.36 0.94 6.14
N GLY A 168 -1.04 1.52 7.13
CA GLY A 168 -1.58 0.85 8.30
C GLY A 168 -2.96 1.40 8.64
N ILE A 169 -3.75 0.60 9.35
CA ILE A 169 -5.10 0.96 9.80
C ILE A 169 -5.21 0.71 11.30
N SER A 170 -5.82 1.66 12.00
CA SER A 170 -6.14 1.52 13.43
C SER A 170 -7.08 0.34 13.70
N ALA A 171 -6.98 -0.26 14.89
CA ALA A 171 -7.88 -1.33 15.30
C ALA A 171 -9.36 -0.88 15.28
N SER A 172 -9.65 0.35 15.73
CA SER A 172 -10.97 0.98 15.62
C SER A 172 -11.40 1.22 14.17
N GLY A 173 -10.45 1.50 13.27
CA GLY A 173 -10.66 1.60 11.83
C GLY A 173 -11.12 0.28 11.23
N LEU A 174 -10.52 -0.85 11.65
CA LEU A 174 -10.95 -2.20 11.22
C LEU A 174 -12.37 -2.55 11.65
N MET A 175 -12.87 -1.95 12.74
CA MET A 175 -14.25 -2.12 13.21
C MET A 175 -15.27 -1.29 12.41
N HIS A 176 -14.85 -0.51 11.41
CA HIS A 176 -15.77 0.12 10.47
C HIS A 176 -16.32 -0.93 9.49
N THR A 177 -17.64 -0.95 9.30
CA THR A 177 -18.37 -1.95 8.47
C THR A 177 -17.89 -2.06 7.02
N MET A 178 -17.11 -1.09 6.53
CA MET A 178 -16.51 -1.09 5.18
C MET A 178 -14.99 -1.32 5.15
N ALA A 179 -14.29 -1.23 6.29
CA ALA A 179 -12.83 -1.44 6.36
C ALA A 179 -12.48 -2.92 6.59
N GLY A 180 -13.39 -3.70 7.18
CA GLY A 180 -13.27 -5.15 7.30
C GLY A 180 -13.55 -5.92 5.98
N HIS A 181 -14.13 -5.25 4.98
CA HIS A 181 -14.39 -5.80 3.65
C HIS A 181 -14.13 -4.72 2.59
N GLY A 182 -12.86 -4.57 2.17
CA GLY A 182 -12.43 -3.60 1.17
C GLY A 182 -10.97 -3.87 0.74
N PRO A 183 -10.42 -3.15 -0.25
CA PRO A 183 -9.12 -3.41 -0.90
C PRO A 183 -7.89 -3.41 0.03
N PHE A 184 -8.09 -3.20 1.33
CA PHE A 184 -7.06 -3.23 2.36
C PHE A 184 -6.94 -4.60 3.06
N LEU A 185 -7.95 -5.49 2.95
CA LEU A 185 -7.85 -6.90 3.33
C LEU A 185 -7.40 -7.73 2.12
N GLY A 186 -6.26 -8.40 2.26
CA GLY A 186 -5.87 -9.46 1.34
C GLY A 186 -5.45 -9.01 -0.06
N MET A 187 -4.79 -7.85 -0.20
CA MET A 187 -4.00 -7.65 -1.42
C MET A 187 -2.91 -8.72 -1.42
N PRO A 188 -2.86 -9.62 -2.43
CA PRO A 188 -1.72 -10.47 -2.61
C PRO A 188 -0.49 -9.59 -2.85
N CYS A 189 0.65 -10.00 -2.30
CA CYS A 189 1.91 -9.75 -2.99
C CYS A 189 1.79 -10.44 -4.37
#